data_AF-A0A660U2Q6-F1
#
_entry.id   AF-A0A660U2Q6-F1
#
_cell.length_a   1.000
_cell.length_b   1.000
_cell.length_c   1.000
_cell.angle_alpha   90.00
_cell.angle_beta   90.00
_cell.angle_gamma   90.00
#
_symmetry.space_group_name_H-M   'P 1'
#
loop_
_entity.id
_entity.type
_entity.pdbx_description
1 polymer ?
#
loop_
_entity_poly.entity_id
_entity_poly.type
_entity_poly.pdbx_seq_one_letter_code
_entity_poly.pdbx_strand_id
1 'polypeptide(L)'
;MYLRKATLILIISIIVSFSIRTFGTVYPQVFKNVLVVKAAILINAIFIFSHLFFWLFFYQEYISLRKTSLKKVCVLAIIGSFTVSMIYIKKIPFVFGLSVQLPLFFLSPYYDALVPIISSVFHLIFFIAFAKKLDMTEKPRLRKPIRSIIIGNSIYICLHLIVLINFIATHRFEWLEHMSRVVAVATIPVIISAVLFMLYFYYQFYRFLDSKEYIERVAT
;
A
#
# COMPACT_ATOMS: atom_id res chain seq x y z
N MET A 1 4.51 8.68 19.53
CA MET A 1 3.11 8.17 19.59
C MET A 1 2.34 8.50 18.31
N TYR A 2 3.01 9.01 17.26
CA TYR A 2 2.41 9.29 15.97
C TYR A 2 2.33 8.02 15.11
N LEU A 3 3.28 7.08 15.27
CA LEU A 3 3.28 5.81 14.54
C LEU A 3 2.02 4.98 14.81
N ARG A 4 1.54 4.94 16.06
CA ARG A 4 0.30 4.24 16.42
C ARG A 4 -0.91 4.84 15.70
N LYS A 5 -1.03 6.18 15.72
CA LYS A 5 -2.11 6.91 15.04
C LYS A 5 -2.04 6.70 13.52
N ALA A 6 -0.85 6.82 12.93
CA ALA A 6 -0.63 6.56 11.51
C ALA A 6 -0.99 5.13 11.11
N THR A 7 -0.65 4.13 11.94
CA THR A 7 -1.05 2.73 11.72
C THR A 7 -2.57 2.56 11.74
N LEU A 8 -3.27 3.21 12.68
CA LEU A 8 -4.73 3.15 12.74
C LEU A 8 -5.40 3.81 11.53
N ILE A 9 -4.93 5.02 11.15
CA ILE A 9 -5.41 5.72 9.95
C ILE A 9 -5.19 4.85 8.71
N LEU A 10 -4.01 4.22 8.60
CA LEU A 10 -3.71 3.29 7.51
C LEU A 10 -4.69 2.12 7.48
N ILE A 11 -4.95 1.45 8.61
CA ILE A 11 -5.93 0.35 8.68
C ILE A 11 -7.31 0.80 8.17
N ILE A 12 -7.82 1.92 8.67
CA ILE A 12 -9.13 2.46 8.27
C ILE A 12 -9.13 2.78 6.78
N SER A 13 -8.08 3.45 6.29
CA SER A 13 -7.97 3.82 4.88
C SER A 13 -7.86 2.61 3.94
N ILE A 14 -7.17 1.52 4.34
CA ILE A 14 -7.13 0.25 3.60
C ILE A 14 -8.54 -0.31 3.48
N ILE A 15 -9.28 -0.41 4.59
CA ILE A 15 -10.64 -0.97 4.61
C ILE A 15 -11.55 -0.18 3.67
N VAL A 16 -11.63 1.15 3.85
CA VAL A 16 -12.52 2.00 3.05
C VAL A 16 -12.12 1.97 1.57
N SER A 17 -10.84 2.14 1.26
CA SER A 17 -10.34 2.12 -0.12
C SER A 17 -10.59 0.77 -0.79
N PHE A 18 -10.40 -0.33 -0.07
CA PHE A 18 -10.63 -1.66 -0.59
C PHE A 18 -12.11 -1.95 -0.82
N SER A 19 -12.98 -1.62 0.15
CA SER A 19 -14.43 -1.79 0.02
C SER A 19 -14.99 -1.07 -1.21
N ILE A 20 -14.56 0.17 -1.48
CA ILE A 20 -14.99 0.91 -2.66
C ILE A 20 -14.51 0.25 -3.96
N ARG A 21 -13.27 -0.23 -4.00
CA ARG A 21 -12.76 -0.96 -5.18
C ARG A 21 -13.53 -2.25 -5.42
N THR A 22 -13.69 -3.09 -4.41
CA THR A 22 -14.43 -4.36 -4.55
C THR A 22 -15.87 -4.10 -4.97
N PHE A 23 -16.55 -3.15 -4.32
CA PHE A 23 -17.92 -2.78 -4.67
C PHE A 23 -18.01 -2.23 -6.10
N GLY A 24 -17.07 -1.36 -6.49
CA GLY A 24 -16.97 -0.80 -7.82
C GLY A 24 -16.69 -1.85 -8.91
N THR A 25 -15.87 -2.85 -8.61
CA THR A 25 -15.63 -3.99 -9.52
C THR A 25 -16.89 -4.83 -9.69
N VAL A 26 -17.65 -5.09 -8.63
CA VAL A 26 -18.89 -5.88 -8.72
C VAL A 26 -20.02 -5.07 -9.37
N TYR A 27 -20.15 -3.78 -9.06
CA TYR A 27 -21.21 -2.89 -9.52
C TYR A 27 -20.64 -1.67 -10.28
N PRO A 28 -20.06 -1.85 -11.48
CA PRO A 28 -19.37 -0.76 -12.18
C PRO A 28 -20.31 0.40 -12.55
N GLN A 29 -21.64 0.18 -12.56
CA GLN A 29 -22.61 1.23 -12.85
C GLN A 29 -22.57 2.39 -11.84
N VAL A 30 -22.09 2.18 -10.61
CA VAL A 30 -22.01 3.26 -9.60
C VAL A 30 -21.02 4.35 -9.98
N PHE A 31 -20.04 4.06 -10.84
CA PHE A 31 -19.09 5.05 -11.34
C PHE A 31 -19.63 5.88 -12.52
N LYS A 32 -20.88 5.67 -12.95
CA LYS A 32 -21.55 6.64 -13.85
C LYS A 32 -21.76 7.99 -13.17
N ASN A 33 -21.85 8.02 -11.84
CA ASN A 33 -21.96 9.26 -11.09
C ASN A 33 -20.58 9.88 -10.85
N VAL A 34 -20.34 11.06 -11.42
CA VAL A 34 -19.07 11.80 -11.32
C VAL A 34 -18.67 12.08 -9.86
N LEU A 35 -19.63 12.33 -8.98
CA LEU A 35 -19.35 12.56 -7.55
C LEU A 35 -18.77 11.30 -6.90
N VAL A 36 -19.28 10.13 -7.25
CA VAL A 36 -18.76 8.84 -6.75
C VAL A 36 -17.34 8.59 -7.27
N VAL A 37 -17.06 8.90 -8.54
CA VAL A 37 -15.71 8.82 -9.11
C VAL A 37 -14.73 9.73 -8.36
N LYS A 38 -15.09 11.00 -8.16
CA LYS A 38 -14.27 11.97 -7.42
C LYS A 38 -14.02 11.52 -5.98
N ALA A 39 -15.05 11.06 -5.29
CA ALA A 39 -14.94 10.55 -3.93
C ALA A 39 -14.03 9.30 -3.84
N ALA A 40 -14.20 8.34 -4.75
CA ALA A 40 -13.36 7.15 -4.81
C ALA A 40 -11.89 7.50 -5.04
N ILE A 41 -11.60 8.45 -5.93
CA ILE A 41 -10.24 8.89 -6.21
C ILE A 41 -9.62 9.60 -5.00
N LEU A 42 -10.38 10.45 -4.30
CA LEU A 42 -9.92 11.09 -3.07
C LEU A 42 -9.64 10.07 -1.96
N ILE A 43 -10.53 9.09 -1.77
CA ILE A 43 -10.35 8.02 -0.78
C ILE A 43 -9.11 7.19 -1.09
N ASN A 44 -8.90 6.83 -2.35
CA ASN A 44 -7.68 6.14 -2.78
C ASN A 44 -6.43 7.00 -2.50
N ALA A 45 -6.48 8.31 -2.77
CA ALA A 45 -5.38 9.21 -2.46
C ALA A 45 -5.08 9.25 -0.95
N ILE A 46 -6.12 9.37 -0.11
CA ILE A 46 -6.00 9.31 1.36
C ILE A 46 -5.32 8.01 1.79
N PHE A 47 -5.71 6.87 1.24
CA PHE A 47 -5.07 5.58 1.54
C PHE A 47 -3.58 5.60 1.20
N ILE A 48 -3.21 6.05 -0.01
CA ILE A 48 -1.82 6.07 -0.46
C ILE A 48 -0.96 7.02 0.39
N PHE A 49 -1.48 8.20 0.73
CA PHE A 49 -0.80 9.12 1.64
C PHE A 49 -0.68 8.55 3.05
N SER A 50 -1.73 7.92 3.58
CA SER A 50 -1.70 7.27 4.89
C SER A 50 -0.63 6.17 4.94
N HIS A 51 -0.46 5.44 3.83
CA HIS A 51 0.60 4.45 3.70
C HIS A 51 2.00 5.08 3.69
N LEU A 52 2.20 6.18 2.95
CA LEU A 52 3.46 6.94 2.99
C LEU A 52 3.75 7.48 4.40
N PHE A 53 2.77 8.07 5.07
CA PHE A 53 2.92 8.57 6.44
C PHE A 53 3.26 7.45 7.42
N PHE A 54 2.63 6.28 7.30
CA PHE A 54 3.02 5.11 8.08
C PHE A 54 4.52 4.83 7.92
N TRP A 55 5.05 4.77 6.70
CA TRP A 55 6.48 4.49 6.48
C TRP A 55 7.40 5.57 7.04
N LEU A 56 7.02 6.85 6.92
CA LEU A 56 7.79 7.96 7.49
C LEU A 56 7.85 7.88 9.02
N PHE A 57 6.70 7.71 9.68
CA PHE A 57 6.66 7.57 11.14
C PHE A 57 7.30 6.26 11.62
N PHE A 58 7.17 5.19 10.85
CA PHE A 58 7.79 3.90 11.18
C PHE A 58 9.32 4.00 11.09
N TYR A 59 9.82 4.72 10.10
CA TYR A 59 11.24 5.05 10.02
C TYR A 59 11.71 5.88 11.21
N GLN A 60 11.01 6.98 11.52
CA GLN A 60 11.42 7.92 12.57
C GLN A 60 11.30 7.33 13.97
N GLU A 61 10.13 6.80 14.35
CA GLU A 61 9.83 6.39 15.72
C GLU A 61 10.25 4.95 16.04
N TYR A 62 10.49 4.09 15.05
CA TYR A 62 10.77 2.68 15.31
C TYR A 62 12.10 2.21 14.71
N ILE A 63 12.31 2.39 13.40
CA ILE A 63 13.52 1.90 12.73
C ILE A 63 14.75 2.71 13.11
N SER A 64 14.65 4.03 13.14
CA SER A 64 15.82 4.89 13.34
C SER A 64 16.42 4.73 14.73
N LEU A 65 15.55 4.55 15.73
CA LEU A 65 15.91 4.43 17.14
C LEU A 65 16.36 3.01 17.50
N ARG A 66 15.67 1.96 17.00
CA ARG A 66 15.87 0.59 17.49
C ARG A 66 16.50 -0.37 16.50
N LYS A 67 16.42 -0.10 15.19
CA LYS A 67 16.83 -1.02 14.12
C LYS A 67 17.70 -0.33 13.09
N THR A 68 18.82 0.25 13.51
CA THR A 68 19.73 1.02 12.65
C THR A 68 20.16 0.27 11.39
N SER A 69 20.36 -1.06 11.47
CA SER A 69 20.68 -1.91 10.32
C SER A 69 19.60 -1.98 9.23
N LEU A 70 18.33 -1.64 9.55
CA LEU A 70 17.22 -1.63 8.60
C LEU A 70 16.98 -0.25 7.97
N LYS A 71 17.71 0.80 8.38
CA LYS A 71 17.49 2.19 7.89
C LYS A 71 17.48 2.27 6.37
N LYS A 72 18.53 1.75 5.72
CA LYS A 72 18.67 1.79 4.24
C LYS A 72 17.51 1.10 3.54
N VAL A 73 17.12 -0.08 4.02
CA VAL A 73 16.02 -0.85 3.42
C VAL A 73 14.66 -0.19 3.66
N CYS A 74 14.48 0.46 4.83
CA CYS A 74 13.28 1.24 5.13
C CYS A 74 13.17 2.48 4.22
N VAL A 75 14.29 3.15 3.93
CA VAL A 75 14.33 4.26 2.98
C VAL A 75 13.89 3.81 1.58
N LEU A 76 14.28 2.62 1.12
CA LEU A 76 13.78 2.08 -0.15
C LEU A 76 12.24 1.91 -0.13
N ALA A 77 11.68 1.39 0.95
CA ALA A 77 10.23 1.29 1.12
C ALA A 77 9.51 2.65 1.16
N ILE A 78 10.15 3.68 1.74
CA ILE A 78 9.65 5.07 1.69
C ILE A 78 9.68 5.59 0.25
N ILE A 79 10.79 5.41 -0.47
CA ILE A 79 10.91 5.83 -1.87
C ILE A 79 9.83 5.17 -2.73
N GLY A 80 9.61 3.86 -2.57
CA GLY A 80 8.53 3.15 -3.27
C GLY A 80 7.14 3.71 -2.95
N SER A 81 6.86 3.97 -1.68
CA SER A 81 5.58 4.57 -1.26
C SER A 81 5.40 5.98 -1.80
N PHE A 82 6.48 6.76 -1.85
CA PHE A 82 6.49 8.12 -2.39
C PHE A 82 6.22 8.12 -3.89
N THR A 83 6.88 7.25 -4.66
CA THR A 83 6.66 7.16 -6.11
C THR A 83 5.24 6.71 -6.44
N VAL A 84 4.67 5.75 -5.70
CA VAL A 84 3.25 5.40 -5.83
C VAL A 84 2.34 6.59 -5.49
N SER A 85 2.68 7.38 -4.48
CA SER A 85 1.92 8.60 -4.14
C SER A 85 1.91 9.61 -5.28
N MET A 86 3.01 9.74 -6.03
CA MET A 86 3.06 10.61 -7.20
C MET A 86 2.08 10.19 -8.30
N ILE A 87 1.83 8.88 -8.49
CA ILE A 87 0.79 8.40 -9.43
C ILE A 87 -0.58 8.98 -9.07
N TYR A 88 -0.93 9.02 -7.79
CA TYR A 88 -2.24 9.49 -7.36
C TYR A 88 -2.32 11.01 -7.34
N ILE A 89 -1.25 11.71 -6.96
CA ILE A 89 -1.15 13.16 -7.09
C ILE A 89 -1.38 13.58 -8.54
N LYS A 90 -0.78 12.87 -9.50
CA LYS A 90 -0.97 13.18 -10.92
C LYS A 90 -2.43 13.07 -11.35
N LYS A 91 -3.19 12.11 -10.80
CA LYS A 91 -4.60 11.85 -11.17
C LYS A 91 -5.58 12.90 -10.62
N ILE A 92 -5.26 13.53 -9.48
CA ILE A 92 -6.17 14.48 -8.82
C ILE A 92 -6.50 15.67 -9.75
N PRO A 93 -5.53 16.43 -10.31
CA PRO A 93 -5.84 17.56 -11.19
C PRO A 93 -6.76 17.20 -12.36
N PHE A 94 -6.50 16.09 -13.05
CA PHE A 94 -7.31 15.64 -14.18
C PHE A 94 -8.78 15.39 -13.81
N VAL A 95 -9.01 14.79 -12.65
CA VAL A 95 -10.36 14.41 -12.19
C VAL A 95 -11.17 15.62 -11.72
N PHE A 96 -10.49 16.66 -11.25
CA PHE A 96 -11.10 17.92 -10.84
C PHE A 96 -11.11 18.98 -11.95
N GLY A 97 -10.66 18.64 -13.17
CA GLY A 97 -10.63 19.57 -14.31
C GLY A 97 -9.61 20.70 -14.17
N LEU A 98 -8.59 20.50 -13.34
CA LEU A 98 -7.51 21.48 -13.15
C LEU A 98 -6.44 21.28 -14.22
N SER A 99 -6.14 22.33 -14.98
CA SER A 99 -5.09 22.33 -16.00
C SER A 99 -3.72 22.52 -15.36
N VAL A 100 -3.09 21.43 -14.93
CA VAL A 100 -1.72 21.42 -14.40
C VAL A 100 -0.77 20.79 -15.40
N GLN A 101 0.29 21.49 -15.78
CA GLN A 101 1.35 20.94 -16.63
C GLN A 101 2.23 20.00 -15.81
N LEU A 102 2.16 18.70 -16.09
CA LEU A 102 3.01 17.69 -15.46
C LEU A 102 4.21 17.37 -16.37
N PRO A 103 5.38 17.02 -15.81
CA PRO A 103 6.53 16.62 -16.62
C PRO A 103 6.22 15.38 -17.47
N LEU A 104 6.74 15.34 -18.70
CA LEU A 104 6.47 14.28 -19.71
C LEU A 104 6.69 12.86 -19.18
N PHE A 105 7.68 12.66 -18.31
CA PHE A 105 7.94 11.36 -17.69
C PHE A 105 6.75 10.82 -16.88
N PHE A 106 6.02 11.68 -16.17
CA PHE A 106 4.84 11.29 -15.37
C PHE A 106 3.63 10.92 -16.23
N LEU A 107 3.63 11.31 -17.51
CA LEU A 107 2.58 11.00 -18.47
C LEU A 107 2.78 9.64 -19.14
N SER A 108 3.94 9.00 -18.94
CA SER A 108 4.23 7.69 -19.54
C SER A 108 3.40 6.57 -18.88
N PRO A 109 2.69 5.73 -19.66
CA PRO A 109 1.95 4.58 -19.12
C PRO A 109 2.86 3.51 -18.50
N TYR A 110 4.14 3.48 -18.90
CA TYR A 110 5.16 2.62 -18.27
C TYR A 110 5.38 2.97 -16.80
N TYR A 111 5.27 4.26 -16.44
CA TYR A 111 5.37 4.70 -15.06
C TYR A 111 4.25 4.07 -14.20
N ASP A 112 3.02 4.09 -14.71
CA ASP A 112 1.85 3.53 -14.01
C ASP A 112 1.90 2.01 -13.87
N ALA A 113 2.50 1.32 -14.84
CA ALA A 113 2.67 -0.14 -14.82
C ALA A 113 3.82 -0.60 -13.90
N LEU A 114 4.97 0.07 -13.93
CA LEU A 114 6.19 -0.40 -13.26
C LEU A 114 6.29 0.03 -11.79
N VAL A 115 5.91 1.27 -11.48
CA VAL A 115 6.10 1.84 -10.14
C VAL A 115 5.39 1.04 -9.04
N PRO A 116 4.14 0.55 -9.21
CA PRO A 116 3.50 -0.29 -8.20
C PRO A 116 4.26 -1.59 -7.91
N ILE A 117 4.85 -2.21 -8.94
CA ILE A 117 5.65 -3.43 -8.81
C ILE A 117 6.93 -3.12 -8.04
N ILE A 118 7.68 -2.11 -8.48
CA ILE A 118 8.94 -1.71 -7.84
C ILE A 118 8.71 -1.37 -6.36
N SER A 119 7.66 -0.61 -6.07
CA SER A 119 7.27 -0.30 -4.70
C SER A 119 6.97 -1.56 -3.88
N SER A 120 6.16 -2.47 -4.43
CA SER A 120 5.79 -3.72 -3.73
C SER A 120 7.01 -4.60 -3.47
N VAL A 121 7.98 -4.64 -4.39
CA VAL A 121 9.26 -5.34 -4.22
C VAL A 121 10.08 -4.69 -3.10
N PHE A 122 10.16 -3.36 -3.04
CA PHE A 122 10.85 -2.66 -1.95
C PHE A 122 10.21 -2.96 -0.58
N HIS A 123 8.88 -2.98 -0.50
CA HIS A 123 8.15 -3.39 0.70
C HIS A 123 8.44 -4.84 1.09
N LEU A 124 8.44 -5.76 0.12
CA LEU A 124 8.76 -7.16 0.36
C LEU A 124 10.18 -7.35 0.89
N ILE A 125 11.18 -6.72 0.25
CA ILE A 125 12.58 -6.75 0.71
C ILE A 125 12.68 -6.24 2.14
N PHE A 126 11.98 -5.14 2.45
CA PHE A 126 11.93 -4.62 3.81
C PHE A 126 11.36 -5.64 4.79
N PHE A 127 10.19 -6.22 4.53
CA PHE A 127 9.55 -7.13 5.50
C PHE A 127 10.35 -8.43 5.69
N ILE A 128 11.02 -8.92 4.65
CA ILE A 128 11.95 -10.05 4.76
C ILE A 128 13.15 -9.68 5.65
N ALA A 129 13.75 -8.50 5.45
CA ALA A 129 14.84 -8.02 6.29
C ALA A 129 14.38 -7.81 7.75
N PHE A 130 13.18 -7.24 7.93
CA PHE A 130 12.59 -7.00 9.24
C PHE A 130 12.31 -8.31 9.99
N ALA A 131 11.80 -9.34 9.31
CA ALA A 131 11.59 -10.67 9.89
C ALA A 131 12.88 -11.26 10.48
N LYS A 132 14.01 -11.05 9.81
CA LYS A 132 15.34 -11.54 10.23
C LYS A 132 15.92 -10.75 11.40
N LYS A 133 15.46 -9.52 11.63
CA LYS A 133 16.00 -8.58 12.62
C LYS A 133 15.06 -8.34 13.81
N LEU A 134 14.05 -9.18 14.01
CA LEU A 134 13.21 -9.14 15.20
C LEU A 134 14.00 -9.51 16.46
N ASP A 135 13.84 -8.73 17.53
CA ASP A 135 14.45 -9.04 18.83
C ASP A 135 13.66 -10.12 19.56
N MET A 136 14.26 -10.73 20.60
CA MET A 136 13.61 -11.81 21.37
C MET A 136 12.28 -11.37 22.00
N THR A 137 12.14 -10.10 22.37
CA THR A 137 10.90 -9.55 22.94
C THR A 137 9.81 -9.30 21.89
N GLU A 138 10.20 -9.08 20.63
CA GLU A 138 9.29 -8.76 19.54
C GLU A 138 8.81 -10.01 18.81
N LYS A 139 9.68 -11.03 18.70
CA LYS A 139 9.41 -12.30 18.00
C LYS A 139 8.07 -12.95 18.36
N PRO A 140 7.68 -13.09 19.64
CA PRO A 140 6.43 -13.76 20.00
C PRO A 140 5.20 -13.06 19.43
N ARG A 141 5.23 -11.72 19.33
CA ARG A 141 4.09 -10.91 18.88
C ARG A 141 4.12 -10.63 17.38
N LEU A 142 5.30 -10.42 16.78
CA LEU A 142 5.42 -9.92 15.40
C LEU A 142 5.85 -10.97 14.36
N ARG A 143 6.32 -12.17 14.75
CA ARG A 143 6.78 -13.18 13.79
C ARG A 143 5.68 -13.63 12.83
N LYS A 144 4.49 -13.96 13.34
CA LYS A 144 3.34 -14.36 12.51
C LYS A 144 2.79 -13.18 11.69
N PRO A 145 2.55 -11.99 12.27
CA PRO A 145 2.20 -10.79 11.51
C PRO A 145 3.14 -10.48 10.35
N ILE A 146 4.46 -10.54 10.55
CA ILE A 146 5.42 -10.22 9.48
C ILE A 146 5.33 -11.24 8.35
N ARG A 147 5.19 -12.53 8.67
CA ARG A 147 4.97 -13.57 7.64
C ARG A 147 3.69 -13.31 6.85
N SER A 148 2.63 -12.88 7.52
CA SER A 148 1.38 -12.50 6.89
C SER A 148 1.58 -11.40 5.84
N ILE A 149 2.20 -10.27 6.20
CA ILE A 149 2.41 -9.18 5.24
C ILE A 149 3.40 -9.54 4.12
N ILE A 150 4.36 -10.43 4.36
CA ILE A 150 5.22 -10.99 3.29
C ILE A 150 4.35 -11.73 2.27
N ILE A 151 3.45 -12.62 2.72
CA ILE A 151 2.52 -13.35 1.83
C ILE A 151 1.62 -12.35 1.09
N GLY A 152 1.04 -11.38 1.79
CA GLY A 152 0.20 -10.35 1.19
C GLY A 152 0.92 -9.55 0.09
N ASN A 153 2.15 -9.11 0.33
CA ASN A 153 2.95 -8.40 -0.68
C ASN A 153 3.34 -9.31 -1.85
N SER A 154 3.69 -10.57 -1.61
CA SER A 154 3.97 -11.52 -2.69
C SER A 154 2.77 -11.72 -3.61
N ILE A 155 1.56 -11.86 -3.04
CA ILE A 155 0.31 -11.93 -3.83
C ILE A 155 0.12 -10.64 -4.64
N TYR A 156 0.34 -9.48 -4.01
CA TYR A 156 0.20 -8.18 -4.67
C TYR A 156 1.18 -7.98 -5.84
N ILE A 157 2.42 -8.48 -5.71
CA ILE A 157 3.40 -8.51 -6.80
C ILE A 157 2.88 -9.39 -7.95
N CYS A 158 2.37 -10.59 -7.67
CA CYS A 158 1.79 -11.45 -8.70
C CYS A 158 0.64 -10.76 -9.44
N LEU A 159 -0.24 -10.07 -8.72
CA LEU A 159 -1.35 -9.31 -9.30
C LEU A 159 -0.86 -8.18 -10.21
N HIS A 160 0.19 -7.45 -9.81
CA HIS A 160 0.77 -6.42 -10.67
C HIS A 160 1.57 -6.98 -11.85
N LEU A 161 2.16 -8.16 -11.73
CA LEU A 161 2.77 -8.84 -12.88
C LEU A 161 1.72 -9.17 -13.94
N ILE A 162 0.50 -9.56 -13.56
CA ILE A 162 -0.61 -9.73 -14.52
C ILE A 162 -0.90 -8.41 -15.25
N VAL A 163 -0.95 -7.29 -14.52
CA VAL A 163 -1.12 -5.95 -15.11
C VAL A 163 -0.01 -5.61 -16.09
N LEU A 164 1.26 -5.87 -15.72
CA LEU A 164 2.40 -5.59 -16.57
C LEU A 164 2.42 -6.48 -17.82
N ILE A 165 2.12 -7.77 -17.69
CA ILE A 165 2.03 -8.70 -18.83
C ILE A 165 0.93 -8.24 -19.78
N ASN A 166 -0.25 -7.87 -19.26
CA ASN A 166 -1.35 -7.35 -20.08
C ASN A 166 -0.93 -6.05 -20.80
N PHE A 167 -0.25 -5.14 -20.10
CA PHE A 167 0.24 -3.90 -20.69
C PHE A 167 1.25 -4.15 -21.82
N ILE A 168 2.20 -5.08 -21.63
CA ILE A 168 3.17 -5.45 -22.67
C ILE A 168 2.46 -6.09 -23.87
N ALA A 169 1.47 -6.95 -23.64
CA ALA A 169 0.77 -7.66 -24.70
C ALA A 169 -0.19 -6.77 -25.50
N THR A 170 -0.87 -5.81 -24.85
CA THR A 170 -1.93 -4.99 -25.47
C THR A 170 -1.49 -3.57 -25.79
N HIS A 171 -0.33 -3.12 -25.30
CA HIS A 171 0.14 -1.74 -25.30
C HIS A 171 -0.83 -0.73 -24.65
N ARG A 172 -1.82 -1.21 -23.88
CA ARG A 172 -2.81 -0.39 -23.17
C ARG A 172 -2.74 -0.66 -21.69
N PHE A 173 -2.57 0.41 -20.92
CA PHE A 173 -2.50 0.29 -19.47
C PHE A 173 -3.91 0.19 -18.88
N GLU A 174 -4.20 -0.96 -18.29
CA GLU A 174 -5.46 -1.24 -17.62
C GLU A 174 -5.18 -1.88 -16.26
N TRP A 175 -5.75 -1.32 -15.20
CA TRP A 175 -5.75 -2.00 -13.90
C TRP A 175 -6.63 -3.24 -13.95
N LEU A 176 -6.42 -4.20 -13.03
CA LEU A 176 -7.18 -5.46 -12.99
C LEU A 176 -8.69 -5.23 -13.01
N GLU A 177 -9.19 -4.22 -12.30
CA GLU A 177 -10.62 -3.88 -12.26
C GLU A 177 -11.19 -3.36 -13.58
N HIS A 178 -10.33 -2.89 -14.50
CA HIS A 178 -10.72 -2.37 -15.82
C HIS A 178 -10.48 -3.37 -16.96
N MET A 179 -9.85 -4.51 -16.68
CA MET A 179 -9.69 -5.59 -17.65
C MET A 179 -11.03 -6.29 -17.94
N SER A 180 -11.01 -7.34 -18.76
CA SER A 180 -12.19 -8.16 -19.05
C SER A 180 -12.91 -8.58 -17.75
N ARG A 181 -14.25 -8.66 -17.82
CA ARG A 181 -15.09 -8.93 -16.65
C ARG A 181 -14.67 -10.21 -15.91
N VAL A 182 -14.24 -11.23 -16.66
CA VAL A 182 -13.75 -12.50 -16.13
C VAL A 182 -12.51 -12.28 -15.27
N VAL A 183 -11.51 -11.55 -15.76
CA VAL A 183 -10.27 -11.26 -15.02
C VAL A 183 -10.55 -10.38 -13.80
N ALA A 184 -11.33 -9.31 -13.99
CA ALA A 184 -11.66 -8.36 -12.94
C ALA A 184 -12.36 -9.04 -11.76
N VAL A 185 -13.32 -9.95 -12.02
CA VAL A 185 -14.05 -10.67 -10.97
C VAL A 185 -13.24 -11.83 -10.38
N ALA A 186 -12.53 -12.61 -11.22
CA ALA A 186 -11.75 -13.76 -10.77
C ALA A 186 -10.58 -13.36 -9.86
N THR A 187 -10.06 -12.13 -9.99
CA THR A 187 -8.98 -11.63 -9.14
C THR A 187 -9.47 -11.10 -7.78
N ILE A 188 -10.78 -10.86 -7.58
CA ILE A 188 -11.33 -10.34 -6.32
C ILE A 188 -10.94 -11.21 -5.11
N PRO A 189 -11.15 -12.54 -5.10
CA PRO A 189 -10.80 -13.36 -3.93
C PRO A 189 -9.30 -13.32 -3.59
N VAL A 190 -8.45 -13.20 -4.62
CA VAL A 190 -7.00 -13.10 -4.46
C VAL A 190 -6.62 -11.75 -3.84
N ILE A 191 -7.23 -10.66 -4.31
CA ILE A 191 -7.02 -9.32 -3.74
C ILE A 191 -7.55 -9.27 -2.30
N ILE A 192 -8.73 -9.83 -2.01
CA ILE A 192 -9.29 -9.95 -0.65
C ILE A 192 -8.26 -10.63 0.25
N SER A 193 -7.73 -11.78 -0.18
CA SER A 193 -6.74 -12.54 0.58
C SER A 193 -5.49 -11.71 0.87
N ALA A 194 -4.95 -11.01 -0.13
CA ALA A 194 -3.78 -10.14 0.03
C ALA A 194 -4.04 -9.02 1.06
N VAL A 195 -5.21 -8.37 0.96
CA VAL A 195 -5.62 -7.29 1.86
C VAL A 195 -5.82 -7.80 3.29
N LEU A 196 -6.42 -8.97 3.49
CA LEU A 196 -6.58 -9.59 4.81
C LEU A 196 -5.22 -9.90 5.45
N PHE A 197 -4.26 -10.42 4.68
CA PHE A 197 -2.91 -10.65 5.18
C PHE A 197 -2.20 -9.35 5.57
N MET A 198 -2.37 -8.26 4.80
CA MET A 198 -1.82 -6.94 5.13
C MET A 198 -2.50 -6.35 6.37
N LEU A 199 -3.82 -6.38 6.45
CA LEU A 199 -4.60 -5.90 7.60
C LEU A 199 -4.24 -6.64 8.88
N TYR A 200 -4.08 -7.97 8.82
CA TYR A 200 -3.64 -8.75 9.98
C TYR A 200 -2.30 -8.25 10.52
N PHE A 201 -1.34 -7.92 9.65
CA PHE A 201 -0.08 -7.33 10.10
C PHE A 201 -0.30 -5.98 10.77
N TYR A 202 -0.95 -5.04 10.09
CA TYR A 202 -1.10 -3.68 10.61
C TYR A 202 -1.88 -3.66 11.92
N TYR A 203 -2.92 -4.49 12.05
CA TYR A 203 -3.69 -4.62 13.28
C TYR A 203 -2.84 -5.17 14.44
N GLN A 204 -2.08 -6.24 14.21
CA GLN A 204 -1.22 -6.80 15.27
C GLN A 204 -0.06 -5.86 15.62
N PHE A 205 0.47 -5.15 14.63
CA PHE A 205 1.48 -4.12 14.86
C PHE A 205 0.91 -2.95 15.68
N TYR A 206 -0.31 -2.49 15.38
CA TYR A 206 -1.01 -1.50 16.19
C TYR A 206 -1.17 -1.94 17.66
N ARG A 207 -1.61 -3.20 17.89
CA ARG A 207 -1.71 -3.76 19.24
C ARG A 207 -0.36 -3.87 19.95
N PHE A 208 0.69 -4.20 19.20
CA PHE A 208 2.06 -4.24 19.73
C PHE A 208 2.50 -2.84 20.23
N LEU A 209 2.23 -1.79 19.46
CA LEU A 209 2.53 -0.41 19.84
C LEU A 209 1.72 0.08 21.06
N ASP A 210 0.57 -0.54 21.35
CA ASP A 210 -0.27 -0.21 22.51
C ASP A 210 0.11 -0.98 23.79
N SER A 211 1.08 -1.91 23.70
CA SER A 211 1.49 -2.69 24.86
C SER A 211 2.27 -1.84 25.87
N LYS A 212 1.97 -1.99 27.17
CA LYS A 212 2.67 -1.29 28.28
C LYS A 212 4.20 -1.42 28.15
N GLU A 213 4.66 -2.62 27.83
CA GLU A 213 6.07 -2.95 27.61
C GLU A 213 6.74 -2.12 26.48
N TYR A 214 5.99 -1.76 25.44
CA TYR A 214 6.51 -0.87 24.39
C TYR A 214 6.55 0.58 24.88
N ILE A 215 5.48 1.04 25.54
CA ILE A 215 5.34 2.42 26.04
C ILE A 215 6.44 2.74 27.06
N GLU A 216 6.69 1.85 28.02
CA GLU A 216 7.72 2.02 29.05
C GLU A 216 9.12 2.13 28.43
N ARG A 217 9.44 1.34 27.40
CA ARG A 217 10.73 1.41 26.68
C ARG A 217 10.90 2.62 25.76
N VAL A 218 9.83 3.39 25.49
CA VAL A 218 9.95 4.65 24.73
C VAL A 218 10.12 5.84 25.69
N ALA A 219 9.66 5.70 26.94
CA ALA A 219 9.79 6.73 27.96
C ALA A 219 11.17 6.79 28.64
N THR A 220 11.95 5.70 28.56
CA THR A 220 13.35 5.59 28.99
C THR A 220 14.31 5.84 27.85
#